data_AF-A0A956IA39-F1
#
_entry.id   AF-A0A956IA39-F1
#
_cell.length_a   1.000
_cell.length_b   1.000
_cell.length_c   1.000
_cell.angle_alpha   90.00
_cell.angle_beta   90.00
_cell.angle_gamma   90.00
#
_symmetry.space_group_name_H-M   'P 1'
#
loop_
_entity.id
_entity.type
_entity.pdbx_description
1 polymer ?
#
loop_
_entity_poly.entity_id
_entity_poly.type
_entity_poly.pdbx_seq_one_letter_code
_entity_poly.pdbx_strand_id
1 'polypeptide(L)'
;MRRLAPLVFLLGCVDAPDVDSIAQPVVAYCEVMVQGQPAPIDIETDYLPHVVNCENGGAAFEALKAQAVAARTYLYYKLDRSGTIADGTSDQVYSCGREPREEIYEAVRQTEGVVLQYTGRTIAGFFVAGSRNQPPPECRGSTDDPTNTERYVTYTEGLSGDGITQTRLGFVDPTTLYNRGCLSQNGSHCLAGVG
;
A
#
# COMPACT_ATOMS: atom_id res chain seq x y z
N MET A 1 -55.62 -34.04 24.78
CA MET A 1 -54.79 -32.89 25.22
C MET A 1 -53.56 -32.82 24.32
N ARG A 2 -53.55 -31.91 23.33
CA ARG A 2 -52.41 -31.72 22.41
C ARG A 2 -51.37 -30.82 23.10
N ARG A 3 -50.14 -31.31 23.26
CA ARG A 3 -49.01 -30.48 23.74
C ARG A 3 -48.47 -29.67 22.56
N LEU A 4 -48.45 -28.33 22.71
CA LEU A 4 -47.70 -27.42 21.83
C LEU A 4 -46.20 -27.67 22.03
N ALA A 5 -45.45 -27.78 20.93
CA ALA A 5 -43.99 -27.66 20.94
C ALA A 5 -43.60 -26.18 20.76
N PRO A 6 -42.55 -25.67 21.43
CA PRO A 6 -42.09 -24.31 21.25
C PRO A 6 -41.26 -24.19 19.97
N LEU A 7 -41.53 -23.16 19.18
CA LEU A 7 -40.74 -22.75 18.03
C LEU A 7 -39.49 -22.03 18.54
N VAL A 8 -38.33 -22.68 18.50
CA VAL A 8 -37.04 -22.04 18.80
C VAL A 8 -36.52 -21.41 17.52
N PHE A 9 -36.59 -20.09 17.44
CA PHE A 9 -35.83 -19.30 16.47
C PHE A 9 -34.40 -19.15 17.02
N LEU A 10 -33.46 -19.96 16.52
CA LEU A 10 -32.05 -19.65 16.65
C LEU A 10 -31.73 -18.62 15.56
N LEU A 11 -31.49 -17.37 15.98
CA LEU A 11 -30.80 -16.38 15.16
C LEU A 11 -29.48 -17.00 14.70
N GLY A 12 -29.36 -17.24 13.40
CA GLY A 12 -28.06 -17.49 12.79
C GLY A 12 -27.18 -16.28 13.02
N CYS A 13 -25.92 -16.52 13.40
CA CYS A 13 -24.88 -15.51 13.33
C CYS A 13 -24.89 -14.95 11.90
N VAL A 14 -25.11 -13.66 11.76
CA VAL A 14 -24.86 -12.96 10.51
C VAL A 14 -23.35 -13.01 10.35
N ASP A 15 -22.86 -13.91 9.49
CA ASP A 15 -21.51 -13.80 8.97
C ASP A 15 -21.37 -12.39 8.41
N ALA A 16 -20.41 -11.63 8.94
CA ALA A 16 -19.97 -10.41 8.31
C ALA A 16 -19.61 -10.76 6.86
N PRO A 17 -19.98 -9.92 5.87
CA PRO A 17 -19.68 -10.21 4.49
C PRO A 17 -18.18 -10.46 4.35
N ASP A 18 -17.84 -11.69 3.95
CA ASP A 18 -16.52 -12.05 3.46
C ASP A 18 -16.20 -11.02 2.38
N VAL A 19 -15.17 -10.20 2.61
CA VAL A 19 -14.79 -9.16 1.66
C VAL A 19 -14.22 -9.92 0.47
N ASP A 20 -15.06 -10.20 -0.53
CA ASP A 20 -14.78 -10.99 -1.72
C ASP A 20 -13.34 -10.75 -2.18
N SER A 21 -12.46 -11.70 -1.88
CA SER A 21 -11.08 -11.63 -2.33
C SER A 21 -11.08 -11.98 -3.82
N ILE A 22 -11.27 -10.95 -4.66
CA ILE A 22 -11.13 -11.09 -6.10
C ILE A 22 -9.63 -11.24 -6.40
N ALA A 23 -9.15 -12.49 -6.41
CA ALA A 23 -7.81 -12.81 -6.86
C ALA A 23 -7.75 -12.74 -8.39
N GLN A 24 -7.07 -11.71 -8.91
CA GLN A 24 -6.73 -11.61 -10.33
C GLN A 24 -5.33 -12.19 -10.56
N PRO A 25 -5.06 -12.81 -11.72
CA PRO A 25 -3.71 -13.25 -12.04
C PRO A 25 -2.77 -12.03 -12.13
N VAL A 26 -1.72 -12.05 -11.32
CA VAL A 26 -0.61 -11.10 -11.38
C VAL A 26 0.65 -11.82 -11.80
N VAL A 27 1.51 -11.14 -12.56
CA VAL A 27 2.88 -11.64 -12.76
C VAL A 27 3.58 -11.53 -11.40
N ALA A 28 3.90 -12.66 -10.79
CA ALA A 28 4.64 -12.71 -9.54
C ALA A 28 6.13 -12.59 -9.83
N TYR A 29 6.77 -11.57 -9.27
CA TYR A 29 8.22 -11.45 -9.23
C TYR A 29 8.71 -11.97 -7.89
N CYS A 30 9.65 -12.91 -7.91
CA CYS A 30 10.28 -13.46 -6.71
C CYS A 30 11.56 -12.72 -6.32
N GLU A 31 12.28 -12.19 -7.31
CA GLU A 31 13.56 -11.50 -7.10
C GLU A 31 13.59 -10.18 -7.88
N VAL A 32 14.38 -9.23 -7.38
CA VAL A 32 14.62 -7.92 -8.00
C VAL A 32 16.11 -7.64 -8.15
N MET A 33 16.49 -7.12 -9.32
CA MET A 33 17.79 -6.47 -9.51
C MET A 33 17.71 -5.01 -9.04
N VAL A 34 18.20 -4.76 -7.82
CA VAL A 34 18.40 -3.40 -7.30
C VAL A 34 19.70 -2.85 -7.86
N GLN A 35 19.64 -1.65 -8.44
CA GLN A 35 20.80 -1.03 -9.06
C GLN A 35 21.92 -0.81 -8.05
N GLY A 36 23.13 -1.26 -8.40
CA GLY A 36 24.30 -1.20 -7.53
C GLY A 36 24.49 -2.43 -6.63
N GLN A 37 23.51 -3.33 -6.53
CA GLN A 37 23.65 -4.60 -5.81
C GLN A 37 24.28 -5.67 -6.71
N PRO A 38 25.09 -6.58 -6.14
CA PRO A 38 25.87 -7.56 -6.93
C PRO A 38 25.04 -8.74 -7.44
N ALA A 39 23.84 -8.95 -6.93
CA ALA A 39 22.97 -10.08 -7.23
C ALA A 39 21.48 -9.69 -7.08
N PRO A 40 20.56 -10.49 -7.66
CA PRO A 40 19.13 -10.34 -7.36
C PRO A 40 18.84 -10.52 -5.87
N ILE A 41 17.85 -9.80 -5.37
CA ILE A 41 17.40 -9.82 -3.97
C ILE A 41 15.99 -10.41 -3.92
N ASP A 42 15.72 -11.28 -2.96
CA ASP A 42 14.38 -11.84 -2.72
C ASP A 42 13.39 -10.72 -2.35
N ILE A 43 12.25 -10.68 -3.03
CA ILE A 43 11.33 -9.55 -2.91
C ILE A 43 10.62 -9.52 -1.56
N GLU A 44 10.11 -10.66 -1.10
CA GLU A 44 9.22 -10.73 0.06
C GLU A 44 9.98 -10.85 1.38
N THR A 45 11.13 -11.52 1.37
CA THR A 45 11.91 -11.81 2.58
C THR A 45 13.08 -10.87 2.81
N ASP A 46 13.45 -10.04 1.82
CA ASP A 46 14.56 -9.09 1.94
C ASP A 46 14.18 -7.69 1.43
N TYR A 47 13.86 -7.53 0.15
CA TYR A 47 13.66 -6.21 -0.45
C TYR A 47 12.54 -5.39 0.21
N LEU A 48 11.32 -5.94 0.27
CA LEU A 48 10.16 -5.23 0.80
C LEU A 48 10.27 -4.91 2.29
N PRO A 49 10.73 -5.82 3.17
CA PRO A 49 10.98 -5.47 4.57
C PRO A 49 11.93 -4.29 4.75
N HIS A 50 13.02 -4.25 3.97
CA HIS A 50 13.97 -3.14 3.98
C HIS A 50 13.37 -1.83 3.46
N VAL A 51 12.63 -1.87 2.34
CA VAL A 51 11.93 -0.68 1.82
C VAL A 51 10.93 -0.15 2.85
N VAL A 52 10.07 -1.00 3.42
CA VAL A 52 9.08 -0.58 4.42
C VAL A 52 9.78 0.02 5.65
N ASN A 53 10.89 -0.56 6.09
CA ASN A 53 11.69 -0.02 7.20
C ASN A 53 12.29 1.35 6.91
N CYS A 54 12.80 1.55 5.70
CA CYS A 54 13.43 2.80 5.30
C CYS A 54 12.41 3.91 5.06
N GLU A 55 11.25 3.57 4.52
CA GLU A 55 10.19 4.51 4.17
C GLU A 55 9.30 4.87 5.36
N ASN A 56 8.83 3.87 6.12
CA ASN A 56 7.80 4.07 7.15
C ASN A 56 7.98 3.19 8.39
N GLY A 57 9.22 2.78 8.74
CA GLY A 57 9.48 1.77 9.77
C GLY A 57 9.03 2.08 11.21
N GLY A 58 8.66 3.34 11.47
CA GLY A 58 8.08 3.79 12.75
C GLY A 58 6.55 3.84 12.78
N ALA A 59 5.86 3.43 11.72
CA ALA A 59 4.41 3.51 11.66
C ALA A 59 3.69 2.36 12.40
N ALA A 60 2.39 2.53 12.60
CA ALA A 60 1.52 1.51 13.15
C ALA A 60 1.36 0.33 12.19
N PHE A 61 1.05 -0.85 12.71
CA PHE A 61 1.07 -2.10 11.95
C PHE A 61 0.25 -2.08 10.64
N GLU A 62 -0.99 -1.59 10.67
CA GLU A 62 -1.81 -1.50 9.44
C GLU A 62 -1.26 -0.49 8.43
N ALA A 63 -0.56 0.55 8.88
CA ALA A 63 0.16 1.47 7.99
C ALA A 63 1.42 0.83 7.38
N LEU A 64 2.10 -0.08 8.11
CA LEU A 64 3.19 -0.90 7.55
C LEU A 64 2.65 -1.83 6.45
N LYS A 65 1.48 -2.44 6.64
CA LYS A 65 0.80 -3.26 5.62
C LYS A 65 0.43 -2.44 4.39
N ALA A 66 -0.16 -1.26 4.57
CA ALA A 66 -0.45 -0.34 3.47
C ALA A 66 0.83 0.08 2.71
N GLN A 67 1.91 0.36 3.44
CA GLN A 67 3.22 0.68 2.85
C GLN A 67 3.79 -0.51 2.07
N ALA A 68 3.67 -1.75 2.57
CA ALA A 68 4.12 -2.95 1.88
C ALA A 68 3.40 -3.15 0.54
N VAL A 69 2.06 -2.99 0.51
CA VAL A 69 1.26 -3.07 -0.71
C VAL A 69 1.65 -1.97 -1.70
N ALA A 70 1.81 -0.73 -1.26
CA ALA A 70 2.24 0.37 -2.12
C ALA A 70 3.66 0.14 -2.68
N ALA A 71 4.59 -0.31 -1.83
CA ALA A 71 5.96 -0.61 -2.21
C ALA A 71 6.04 -1.71 -3.27
N ARG A 72 5.34 -2.83 -3.04
CA ARG A 72 5.25 -3.97 -3.98
C ARG A 72 4.61 -3.56 -5.30
N THR A 73 3.54 -2.78 -5.24
CA THR A 73 2.85 -2.25 -6.43
C THR A 73 3.80 -1.44 -7.30
N TYR A 74 4.54 -0.49 -6.70
CA TYR A 74 5.51 0.33 -7.42
C TYR A 74 6.67 -0.49 -7.97
N LEU A 75 7.19 -1.45 -7.19
CA LEU A 75 8.22 -2.38 -7.66
C LEU A 75 7.77 -3.13 -8.92
N TYR A 76 6.57 -3.73 -8.91
CA TYR A 76 6.06 -4.49 -10.05
C TYR A 76 5.85 -3.58 -11.27
N TYR A 77 5.32 -2.36 -11.06
CA TYR A 77 5.21 -1.34 -12.10
C TYR A 77 6.56 -0.98 -12.75
N LYS A 78 7.64 -0.95 -11.95
CA LYS A 78 9.01 -0.70 -12.41
C LYS A 78 9.58 -1.91 -13.15
N LEU A 79 9.43 -3.12 -12.61
CA LEU A 79 9.94 -4.34 -13.24
C LEU A 79 9.32 -4.58 -14.62
N ASP A 80 8.01 -4.32 -14.77
CA ASP A 80 7.31 -4.36 -16.07
C ASP A 80 7.91 -3.42 -17.13
N ARG A 81 8.63 -2.38 -16.71
CA ARG A 81 9.14 -1.31 -17.60
C ARG A 81 10.65 -1.38 -17.84
N SER A 82 11.40 -1.59 -16.77
CA SER A 82 12.86 -1.50 -16.78
C SER A 82 13.55 -2.78 -16.32
N GLY A 83 12.84 -3.75 -15.76
CA GLY A 83 13.41 -4.98 -15.19
C GLY A 83 14.33 -4.77 -13.98
N THR A 84 14.53 -3.53 -13.55
CA THR A 84 15.41 -3.12 -12.43
C THR A 84 14.78 -1.94 -11.69
N ILE A 85 15.22 -1.72 -10.45
CA ILE A 85 14.80 -0.59 -9.60
C ILE A 85 16.02 0.12 -9.01
N ALA A 86 15.96 1.44 -8.89
CA ALA A 86 17.01 2.22 -8.23
C ALA A 86 16.84 2.19 -6.70
N ASP A 87 17.95 2.25 -5.97
CA ASP A 87 17.97 2.47 -4.53
C ASP A 87 18.12 3.97 -4.24
N GLY A 88 17.06 4.60 -3.75
CA GLY A 88 17.04 6.02 -3.40
C GLY A 88 15.76 6.74 -3.81
N THR A 89 15.78 8.07 -3.68
CA THR A 89 14.60 8.92 -3.84
C THR A 89 14.03 8.97 -5.27
N SER A 90 14.76 8.44 -6.26
CA SER A 90 14.26 8.29 -7.63
C SER A 90 13.24 7.16 -7.78
N ASP A 91 13.29 6.15 -6.91
CA ASP A 91 12.38 5.00 -6.91
C ASP A 91 11.93 4.69 -5.48
N GLN A 92 12.69 3.88 -4.73
CA GLN A 92 12.42 3.52 -3.34
C GLN A 92 13.74 3.35 -2.59
N VAL A 93 13.76 3.70 -1.31
CA VAL A 93 14.97 3.52 -0.48
C VAL A 93 15.01 2.09 0.06
N TYR A 94 15.99 1.29 -0.38
CA TYR A 94 16.26 -0.06 0.13
C TYR A 94 17.37 -0.03 1.19
N SER A 95 18.45 0.75 0.97
CA SER A 95 19.61 0.78 1.87
C SER A 95 19.65 2.04 2.75
N CYS A 96 18.96 2.03 3.90
CA CYS A 96 19.00 3.13 4.88
C CYS A 96 19.85 2.85 6.14
N GLY A 97 20.65 1.77 6.12
CA GLY A 97 21.58 1.44 7.21
C GLY A 97 20.90 0.97 8.51
N ARG A 98 19.66 0.49 8.43
CA ARG A 98 18.89 -0.04 9.56
C ARG A 98 18.22 -1.35 9.15
N GLU A 99 18.25 -2.32 10.06
CA GLU A 99 17.57 -3.60 9.88
C GLU A 99 16.07 -3.48 10.18
N PRO A 100 15.19 -4.17 9.43
CA PRO A 100 13.76 -4.25 9.73
C PRO A 100 13.49 -4.97 11.06
N ARG A 101 12.45 -4.55 11.78
CA ARG A 101 11.92 -5.26 12.95
C ARG A 101 11.00 -6.40 12.52
N GLU A 102 10.81 -7.42 13.36
CA GLU A 102 9.89 -8.55 13.06
C GLU A 102 8.48 -8.11 12.67
N GLU A 103 7.97 -7.04 13.28
CA GLU A 103 6.67 -6.45 12.94
C GLU A 103 6.58 -6.03 11.46
N ILE A 104 7.69 -5.56 10.87
CA ILE A 104 7.75 -5.17 9.46
C ILE A 104 7.75 -6.40 8.56
N TYR A 105 8.51 -7.45 8.90
CA TYR A 105 8.45 -8.73 8.19
C TYR A 105 7.04 -9.32 8.22
N GLU A 106 6.37 -9.26 9.37
CA GLU A 106 4.99 -9.73 9.51
C GLU A 106 4.01 -8.90 8.67
N ALA A 107 4.16 -7.58 8.60
CA ALA A 107 3.33 -6.72 7.76
C ALA A 107 3.49 -7.04 6.26
N VAL A 108 4.73 -7.31 5.81
CA VAL A 108 5.00 -7.73 4.43
C VAL A 108 4.37 -9.10 4.16
N ARG A 109 4.57 -10.07 5.06
CA ARG A 109 4.01 -11.43 4.98
C ARG A 109 2.48 -11.43 4.94
N GLN A 110 1.81 -10.65 5.78
CA GLN A 110 0.33 -10.54 5.77
C GLN A 110 -0.25 -9.89 4.51
N THR A 111 0.61 -9.31 3.67
CA THR A 111 0.22 -8.69 2.40
C THR A 111 0.92 -9.31 1.20
N GLU A 112 1.49 -10.51 1.36
CA GLU A 112 2.21 -11.23 0.31
C GLU A 112 1.35 -11.34 -0.97
N GLY A 113 1.94 -10.99 -2.11
CA GLY A 113 1.25 -11.02 -3.41
C GLY A 113 0.14 -9.98 -3.60
N VAL A 114 -0.16 -9.14 -2.60
CA VAL A 114 -1.17 -8.08 -2.71
C VAL A 114 -0.57 -6.86 -3.41
N VAL A 115 -1.14 -6.51 -4.56
CA VAL A 115 -0.78 -5.34 -5.37
C VAL A 115 -2.04 -4.60 -5.82
N LEU A 116 -1.89 -3.31 -6.15
CA LEU A 116 -2.97 -2.49 -6.69
C LEU A 116 -2.97 -2.55 -8.22
N GLN A 117 -4.14 -2.79 -8.81
CA GLN A 117 -4.32 -2.82 -10.25
C GLN A 117 -5.47 -1.92 -10.71
N TYR A 118 -5.35 -1.40 -11.92
CA TYR A 118 -6.43 -0.74 -12.64
C TYR A 118 -6.51 -1.33 -14.04
N THR A 119 -7.71 -1.74 -14.47
CA THR A 119 -7.96 -2.37 -15.77
C THR A 119 -6.98 -3.51 -16.10
N GLY A 120 -6.67 -4.34 -15.10
CA GLY A 120 -5.77 -5.49 -15.22
C GLY A 120 -4.29 -5.13 -15.31
N ARG A 121 -3.91 -3.86 -15.08
CA ARG A 121 -2.51 -3.41 -15.06
C ARG A 121 -2.11 -2.97 -13.67
N THR A 122 -0.92 -3.37 -13.23
CA THR A 122 -0.31 -2.85 -12.00
C THR A 122 -0.10 -1.34 -12.14
N ILE A 123 -0.67 -0.58 -11.19
CA ILE A 123 -0.56 0.88 -11.16
C ILE A 123 0.82 1.28 -10.64
N ALA A 124 1.16 2.57 -10.73
CA ALA A 124 2.44 3.04 -10.21
C ALA A 124 2.56 2.90 -8.69
N GLY A 125 1.47 2.99 -7.91
CA GLY A 125 1.55 2.84 -6.45
C GLY A 125 2.41 3.92 -5.77
N PHE A 126 2.31 5.18 -6.20
CA PHE A 126 3.10 6.28 -5.63
C PHE A 126 2.81 6.47 -4.13
N PHE A 127 3.84 6.83 -3.37
CA PHE A 127 3.73 7.23 -1.98
C PHE A 127 4.74 8.33 -1.64
N VAL A 128 4.42 9.12 -0.63
CA VAL A 128 5.29 10.16 -0.07
C VAL A 128 5.04 10.29 1.43
N ALA A 129 5.91 11.02 2.14
CA ALA A 129 5.72 11.33 3.55
C ALA A 129 4.34 11.94 3.84
N GLY A 130 3.97 12.97 3.07
CA GLY A 130 2.86 13.85 3.40
C GLY A 130 3.13 14.66 4.67
N SER A 131 2.21 15.55 4.99
CA SER A 131 2.25 16.36 6.22
C SER A 131 2.11 15.49 7.48
N ARG A 132 2.73 15.91 8.58
CA ARG A 132 2.64 15.30 9.91
C ARG A 132 1.38 15.79 10.64
N ASN A 133 1.09 15.21 11.80
CA ASN A 133 0.05 15.70 12.71
C ASN A 133 -1.33 15.86 12.03
N GLN A 134 -1.66 14.95 11.12
CA GLN A 134 -2.95 14.94 10.43
C GLN A 134 -4.06 14.56 11.43
N PRO A 135 -5.13 15.36 11.56
CA PRO A 135 -6.16 15.11 12.56
C PRO A 135 -7.10 13.97 12.13
N PRO A 136 -7.46 13.06 13.04
CA PRO A 136 -8.53 12.09 12.80
C PRO A 136 -9.93 12.75 12.89
N PRO A 137 -10.98 12.14 12.30
CA PRO A 137 -10.95 10.88 11.56
C PRO A 137 -10.48 11.01 10.11
N GLU A 138 -10.38 12.23 9.56
CA GLU A 138 -10.13 12.41 8.14
C GLU A 138 -8.71 12.06 7.73
N CYS A 139 -7.74 12.24 8.63
CA CYS A 139 -6.31 11.97 8.39
C CYS A 139 -5.85 12.61 7.06
N ARG A 140 -6.14 13.92 6.95
CA ARG A 140 -5.79 14.76 5.79
C ARG A 140 -4.79 15.83 6.17
N GLY A 141 -4.23 16.44 5.13
CA GLY A 141 -3.08 17.32 5.22
C GLY A 141 -3.16 18.39 6.30
N SER A 142 -2.03 18.65 6.97
CA SER A 142 -1.87 19.69 7.97
C SER A 142 -0.86 20.76 7.52
N THR A 143 -0.68 21.80 8.34
CA THR A 143 0.35 22.83 8.10
C THR A 143 1.78 22.36 8.38
N ASP A 144 1.96 21.22 9.06
CA ASP A 144 3.27 20.65 9.39
C ASP A 144 3.74 19.71 8.28
N ASP A 145 4.26 20.27 7.18
CA ASP A 145 4.83 19.50 6.06
C ASP A 145 6.31 19.85 5.81
N PRO A 146 7.24 19.31 6.61
CA PRO A 146 8.67 19.61 6.48
C PRO A 146 9.28 19.05 5.19
N THR A 147 8.61 18.08 4.56
CA THR A 147 9.07 17.47 3.30
C THR A 147 8.47 18.15 2.08
N ASN A 148 7.45 18.99 2.27
CA ASN A 148 6.68 19.65 1.22
C ASN A 148 6.11 18.63 0.19
N THR A 149 5.74 17.43 0.66
CA THR A 149 5.24 16.34 -0.19
C THR A 149 3.73 16.15 -0.10
N GLU A 150 3.05 16.77 0.85
CA GLU A 150 1.59 16.73 1.01
C GLU A 150 0.85 17.07 -0.29
N ARG A 151 1.39 18.03 -1.05
CA ARG A 151 0.87 18.48 -2.35
C ARG A 151 0.79 17.41 -3.45
N TYR A 152 1.35 16.23 -3.22
CA TYR A 152 1.30 15.08 -4.13
C TYR A 152 0.25 14.04 -3.71
N VAL A 153 -0.22 14.07 -2.46
CA VAL A 153 -1.23 13.17 -1.91
C VAL A 153 -2.59 13.51 -2.53
N THR A 154 -3.38 12.49 -2.89
CA THR A 154 -4.58 12.68 -3.73
C THR A 154 -5.90 12.23 -3.09
N TYR A 155 -5.86 11.69 -1.87
CA TYR A 155 -7.02 11.32 -1.05
C TYR A 155 -8.22 10.74 -1.81
N THR A 156 -8.09 9.49 -2.26
CA THR A 156 -9.00 8.89 -3.25
C THR A 156 -10.18 8.12 -2.65
N GLU A 157 -10.48 8.31 -1.37
CA GLU A 157 -11.61 7.65 -0.71
C GLU A 157 -12.93 7.99 -1.40
N GLY A 158 -13.73 6.95 -1.69
CA GLY A 158 -15.00 7.09 -2.41
C GLY A 158 -14.87 7.38 -3.91
N LEU A 159 -13.65 7.41 -4.46
CA LEU A 159 -13.39 7.68 -5.88
C LEU A 159 -13.00 6.40 -6.62
N SER A 160 -13.29 6.36 -7.92
CA SER A 160 -12.88 5.27 -8.80
C SER A 160 -12.73 5.74 -10.25
N GLY A 161 -12.02 4.97 -11.06
CA GLY A 161 -11.83 5.27 -12.48
C GLY A 161 -11.28 6.68 -12.72
N ASP A 162 -11.94 7.41 -13.63
CA ASP A 162 -11.57 8.78 -14.00
C ASP A 162 -11.92 9.81 -12.90
N GLY A 163 -12.67 9.40 -11.87
CA GLY A 163 -12.93 10.23 -10.69
C GLY A 163 -11.73 10.39 -9.77
N ILE A 164 -10.67 9.59 -9.94
CA ILE A 164 -9.44 9.67 -9.15
C ILE A 164 -8.60 10.88 -9.57
N THR A 165 -8.23 11.71 -8.60
CA THR A 165 -7.20 12.74 -8.80
C THR A 165 -5.84 12.08 -9.00
N GLN A 166 -5.22 12.33 -10.15
CA GLN A 166 -3.88 11.84 -10.48
C GLN A 166 -2.81 12.68 -9.77
N THR A 167 -1.75 12.03 -9.27
CA THR A 167 -0.66 12.76 -8.61
C THR A 167 0.29 13.36 -9.65
N ARG A 168 0.88 14.51 -9.33
CA ARG A 168 1.89 15.18 -10.18
C ARG A 168 3.27 14.51 -10.13
N LEU A 169 3.44 13.44 -9.36
CA LEU A 169 4.65 12.60 -9.40
C LEU A 169 4.73 11.77 -10.68
N GLY A 170 3.59 11.42 -11.26
CA GLY A 170 3.49 10.68 -12.51
C GLY A 170 3.02 11.55 -13.67
N PHE A 171 2.96 10.94 -14.86
CA PHE A 171 2.28 11.55 -16.00
C PHE A 171 0.79 11.72 -15.69
N VAL A 172 0.27 12.94 -15.86
CA VAL A 172 -1.13 13.29 -15.62
C VAL A 172 -1.83 13.37 -16.97
N ASP A 173 -2.69 12.39 -17.24
CA ASP A 173 -3.46 12.26 -18.48
C ASP A 173 -4.67 11.34 -18.22
N PRO A 174 -5.90 11.69 -18.64
CA PRO A 174 -7.07 10.83 -18.46
C PRO A 174 -6.91 9.42 -19.05
N THR A 175 -6.08 9.27 -20.07
CA THR A 175 -5.80 7.98 -20.73
C THR A 175 -4.77 7.12 -20.02
N THR A 176 -3.98 7.68 -19.08
CA THR A 176 -2.99 6.85 -18.36
C THR A 176 -3.70 5.87 -17.43
N LEU A 177 -3.28 4.61 -17.47
CA LEU A 177 -3.79 3.55 -16.60
C LEU A 177 -3.03 3.43 -15.28
N TYR A 178 -1.86 4.07 -15.19
CA TYR A 178 -0.90 3.81 -14.14
C TYR A 178 -0.93 4.83 -13.01
N ASN A 179 -1.25 6.08 -13.31
CA ASN A 179 -1.33 7.13 -12.30
C ASN A 179 -2.72 7.08 -11.66
N ARG A 180 -2.81 6.54 -10.44
CA ARG A 180 -4.05 6.42 -9.67
C ARG A 180 -3.96 7.08 -8.29
N GLY A 181 -3.12 8.10 -8.20
CA GLY A 181 -2.96 8.89 -6.99
C GLY A 181 -1.67 8.57 -6.23
N CYS A 182 -1.61 9.06 -4.99
CA CYS A 182 -0.45 8.92 -4.12
C CYS A 182 -0.87 8.76 -2.65
N LEU A 183 -0.29 7.75 -2.00
CA LEU A 183 -0.42 7.45 -0.58
C LEU A 183 0.39 8.44 0.28
N SER A 184 -0.18 8.89 1.40
CA SER A 184 0.58 9.57 2.47
C SER A 184 1.02 8.57 3.53
N GLN A 185 2.32 8.52 3.83
CA GLN A 185 2.87 7.72 4.94
C GLN A 185 2.30 8.17 6.29
N ASN A 186 2.34 9.48 6.56
CA ASN A 186 1.78 10.06 7.79
C ASN A 186 0.25 9.92 7.87
N GLY A 187 -0.46 10.07 6.76
CA GLY A 187 -1.90 9.84 6.69
C GLY A 187 -2.28 8.39 6.93
N SER A 188 -1.55 7.44 6.34
CA SER A 188 -1.76 6.01 6.61
C SER A 188 -1.53 5.64 8.07
N HIS A 189 -0.54 6.26 8.72
CA HIS A 189 -0.29 6.10 10.15
C HIS A 189 -1.47 6.61 10.99
N CYS A 190 -1.99 7.79 10.68
CA CYS A 190 -3.19 8.32 11.33
C CYS A 190 -4.40 7.38 11.13
N LEU A 191 -4.62 6.91 9.90
CA LEU A 191 -5.74 6.03 9.56
C LEU A 191 -5.68 4.69 10.30
N ALA A 192 -4.48 4.16 10.56
CA ALA A 192 -4.29 2.95 11.35
C ALA A 192 -4.76 3.09 12.81
N GLY A 193 -4.93 4.32 13.32
CA GLY A 193 -5.43 4.59 14.67
C GLY A 193 -6.95 4.85 14.76
N VAL A 194 -7.65 4.93 13.63
CA VAL A 194 -9.11 5.19 13.59
C VAL A 194 -9.94 3.98 13.15
N GLY A 195 -9.29 2.94 12.62
CA GLY A 195 -9.90 1.69 12.16
C GLY A 195 -10.12 0.65 13.24
#